data_AF-A0AAJ8KF01-F1
#
_entry.id   AF-A0AAJ8KF01-F1
#
_cell.length_a   1.000
_cell.length_b   1.000
_cell.length_c   1.000
_cell.angle_alpha   90.00
_cell.angle_beta   90.00
_cell.angle_gamma   90.00
#
_symmetry.space_group_name_H-M   'P 1'
#
loop_
_entity.id
_entity.type
_entity.pdbx_description
1 polymer ?
#
loop_
_entity_poly.entity_id
_entity_poly.type
_entity_poly.pdbx_seq_one_letter_code
_entity_poly.pdbx_strand_id
1 'polypeptide(L)'
;MGQIDAHDDQSQQDALKLVERLSGIANDSSSRSEVIAILDQLAVILRNAPLGQTDLPRLLVDLSREKDDELIRQVGRVAANLVIGCDDNRESLVIAGYIDSILSTAAFESKNALEPRSSTLPLVASLHNLIIEKNGEFTLLEMSTDMIASAISAFKQDLYLRTLLDFTQQWTNTFYHDTPSDPTVTIIRWSWSILSILLEEPPSSLGSSTLDNLICPFSASSSNIDTHLHILTCASDILEAILTPDGPLRQQVQSKLGTLLDFLETAEVPEEVQGEVDDHEEGSEDEETPDRSKSMGTAKAAIIRVLVGLSSDIPPDSSFWVKMRLWLSLKDRSDLVNCALLSYGNSVKDVANSERFLTRPLDPLLDLIKRAEDPALRFECTRLLVNVIKSLALAKQSLDAVKDQRVVESLARMLVDGAQYMILQSEAVIALTLLSTFGGGEMKNTVVTSLEGSGVQAVQGLAENPRREIQENAQALLNAIR
;
A
#
# COMPACT_ATOMS: atom_id res chain seq x y z
N MET A 1 6.48 14.60 -41.90
CA MET A 1 5.85 13.29 -41.66
C MET A 1 6.62 12.14 -42.32
N GLY A 2 6.97 12.16 -43.62
CA GLY A 2 7.68 11.03 -44.25
C GLY A 2 9.20 10.86 -44.00
N GLN A 3 9.80 11.54 -43.02
CA GLN A 3 11.23 11.36 -42.65
C GLN A 3 11.44 10.57 -41.36
N ILE A 4 10.39 10.41 -40.54
CA ILE A 4 10.46 9.65 -39.28
C ILE A 4 10.37 8.14 -39.59
N ASP A 5 9.42 7.74 -40.44
CA ASP A 5 9.20 6.32 -40.79
C ASP A 5 10.41 5.64 -41.46
N ALA A 6 11.19 6.37 -42.27
CA ALA A 6 12.33 5.78 -42.99
C ALA A 6 13.55 5.50 -42.08
N HIS A 7 13.69 6.21 -40.95
CA HIS A 7 14.78 6.00 -40.01
C HIS A 7 14.54 4.76 -39.12
N ASP A 8 13.28 4.52 -38.77
CA ASP A 8 12.88 3.35 -37.97
C ASP A 8 13.02 2.05 -38.79
N ASP A 9 12.65 2.08 -40.07
CA ASP A 9 12.81 0.94 -40.99
C ASP A 9 14.28 0.51 -41.16
N GLN A 10 15.19 1.48 -41.30
CA GLN A 10 16.63 1.20 -41.45
C GLN A 10 17.22 0.61 -40.16
N SER A 11 16.84 1.18 -39.01
CA SER A 11 17.28 0.71 -37.69
C SER A 11 16.82 -0.73 -37.44
N GLN A 12 15.60 -1.07 -37.84
CA GLN A 12 15.06 -2.42 -37.73
C GLN A 12 15.81 -3.41 -38.64
N GLN A 13 16.10 -3.05 -39.88
CA GLN A 13 16.88 -3.90 -40.80
C GLN A 13 18.30 -4.15 -40.29
N ASP A 14 18.94 -3.14 -39.72
CA ASP A 14 20.29 -3.29 -39.18
C ASP A 14 20.30 -4.15 -37.92
N ALA A 15 19.27 -4.04 -37.07
CA ALA A 15 19.09 -4.93 -35.93
C ALA A 15 18.89 -6.39 -36.38
N LEU A 16 18.09 -6.66 -37.43
CA LEU A 16 17.90 -8.00 -37.98
C LEU A 16 19.21 -8.62 -38.48
N LYS A 17 20.04 -7.87 -39.23
CA LYS A 17 21.36 -8.33 -39.68
C LYS A 17 22.28 -8.68 -38.52
N LEU A 18 22.24 -7.89 -37.45
CA LEU A 18 23.02 -8.16 -36.24
C LEU A 18 22.54 -9.43 -35.54
N VAL A 19 21.22 -9.68 -35.46
CA VAL A 19 20.65 -10.93 -34.93
C VAL A 19 21.08 -12.13 -35.78
N GLU A 20 21.00 -12.06 -37.11
CA GLU A 20 21.45 -13.14 -38.00
C GLU A 20 22.94 -13.46 -37.82
N ARG A 21 23.78 -12.41 -37.71
CA ARG A 21 25.21 -12.58 -37.44
C ARG A 21 25.45 -13.21 -36.07
N LEU A 22 24.74 -12.75 -35.04
CA LEU A 22 24.81 -13.30 -33.69
C LEU A 22 24.46 -14.79 -33.68
N SER A 23 23.37 -15.20 -34.35
CA SER A 23 22.97 -16.61 -34.47
C SER A 23 24.08 -17.49 -35.05
N GLY A 24 24.86 -16.96 -36.00
CA GLY A 24 25.95 -17.69 -36.65
C GLY A 24 27.17 -17.93 -35.75
N ILE A 25 27.38 -17.09 -34.73
CA ILE A 25 28.61 -17.11 -33.91
C ILE A 25 28.39 -17.33 -32.41
N ALA A 26 27.15 -17.29 -31.92
CA ALA A 26 26.83 -17.32 -30.48
C ALA A 26 27.40 -18.55 -29.74
N ASN A 27 27.47 -19.69 -30.41
CA ASN A 27 27.99 -20.95 -29.83
C ASN A 27 29.51 -21.11 -29.99
N ASP A 28 30.19 -20.20 -30.70
CA ASP A 28 31.63 -20.24 -30.91
C ASP A 28 32.37 -19.47 -29.82
N SER A 29 32.95 -20.20 -28.87
CA SER A 29 33.78 -19.63 -27.80
C SER A 29 34.96 -18.78 -28.30
N SER A 30 35.47 -19.01 -29.51
CA SER A 30 36.55 -18.22 -30.10
C SER A 30 36.10 -16.86 -30.63
N SER A 31 34.78 -16.69 -30.82
CA SER A 31 34.13 -15.46 -31.30
C SER A 31 33.58 -14.59 -30.16
N ARG A 32 33.98 -14.82 -28.90
CA ARG A 32 33.40 -14.17 -27.71
C ARG A 32 33.44 -12.63 -27.75
N SER A 33 34.57 -12.04 -28.12
CA SER A 33 34.70 -10.58 -28.21
C SER A 33 33.78 -10.00 -29.30
N GLU A 34 33.56 -10.74 -30.38
CA GLU A 34 32.65 -10.34 -31.45
C GLU A 34 31.19 -10.44 -31.00
N VAL A 35 30.81 -11.50 -30.29
CA VAL A 35 29.48 -11.65 -29.67
C VAL A 35 29.18 -10.46 -28.76
N ILE A 36 30.10 -10.09 -27.86
CA ILE A 36 29.95 -8.94 -26.96
C ILE A 36 29.77 -7.63 -27.77
N ALA A 37 30.56 -7.43 -28.83
CA ALA A 37 30.47 -6.24 -29.66
C ALA A 37 29.15 -6.17 -30.45
N ILE A 38 28.57 -7.30 -30.85
CA ILE A 38 27.26 -7.35 -31.51
C ILE A 38 26.15 -7.04 -30.51
N LEU A 39 26.20 -7.62 -29.30
CA LEU A 39 25.21 -7.35 -28.25
C LEU A 39 25.23 -5.87 -27.82
N ASP A 40 26.41 -5.26 -27.72
CA ASP A 40 26.52 -3.83 -27.43
C ASP A 40 25.86 -2.96 -28.50
N GLN A 41 26.08 -3.28 -29.79
CA GLN A 41 25.40 -2.60 -30.90
C GLN A 41 23.88 -2.81 -30.87
N LEU A 42 23.42 -4.04 -30.61
CA LEU A 42 22.00 -4.33 -30.46
C LEU A 42 21.39 -3.52 -29.31
N ALA A 43 22.06 -3.44 -28.15
CA ALA A 43 21.56 -2.68 -27.02
C ALA A 43 21.37 -1.19 -27.35
N VAL A 44 22.19 -0.62 -28.24
CA VAL A 44 22.05 0.80 -28.65
C VAL A 44 20.90 1.00 -29.64
N ILE A 45 20.69 0.06 -30.57
CA ILE A 45 19.71 0.21 -31.66
C ILE A 45 18.30 -0.22 -31.23
N LEU A 46 18.18 -1.12 -30.26
CA LEU A 46 16.91 -1.65 -29.79
C LEU A 46 16.15 -0.62 -28.96
N ARG A 47 15.16 0.03 -29.57
CA ARG A 47 14.07 0.71 -28.85
C ARG A 47 12.79 0.48 -29.65
N ASN A 48 11.82 -0.22 -29.05
CA ASN A 48 10.53 -0.57 -29.69
C ASN A 48 10.62 -1.42 -30.99
N ALA A 49 11.76 -2.06 -31.28
CA ALA A 49 11.89 -2.90 -32.47
C ALA A 49 11.22 -4.28 -32.25
N PRO A 50 10.32 -4.77 -33.13
CA PRO A 50 9.55 -6.00 -32.93
C PRO A 50 10.39 -7.26 -33.25
N LEU A 51 11.48 -7.49 -32.51
CA LEU A 51 12.39 -8.62 -32.73
C LEU A 51 12.03 -9.87 -31.91
N GLY A 52 10.92 -9.87 -31.17
CA GLY A 52 10.46 -11.01 -30.37
C GLY A 52 10.22 -12.27 -31.18
N GLN A 53 9.82 -12.11 -32.45
CA GLN A 53 9.59 -13.23 -33.39
C GLN A 53 10.87 -13.81 -34.02
N THR A 54 12.03 -13.25 -33.70
CA THR A 54 13.34 -13.74 -34.18
C THR A 54 13.93 -14.78 -33.21
N ASP A 55 15.13 -15.30 -33.52
CA ASP A 55 15.86 -16.17 -32.58
C ASP A 55 16.48 -15.39 -31.40
N LEU A 56 16.45 -14.05 -31.41
CA LEU A 56 17.09 -13.22 -30.40
C LEU A 56 16.70 -13.59 -28.96
N PRO A 57 15.41 -13.76 -28.58
CA PRO A 57 15.04 -14.16 -27.22
C PRO A 57 15.72 -15.46 -26.77
N ARG A 58 15.78 -16.49 -27.63
CA ARG A 58 16.43 -17.76 -27.32
C ARG A 58 17.94 -17.62 -27.18
N LEU A 59 18.57 -16.85 -28.07
CA LEU A 59 20.00 -16.56 -27.99
C LEU A 59 20.37 -15.86 -26.69
N LEU A 60 19.55 -14.89 -26.24
CA LEU A 60 19.78 -14.21 -24.96
C LEU A 60 19.71 -15.18 -23.79
N VAL A 61 18.75 -16.11 -23.79
CA VAL A 61 18.61 -17.16 -22.76
C VAL A 61 19.80 -18.10 -22.74
N ASP A 62 20.28 -18.52 -23.90
CA ASP A 62 21.43 -19.43 -24.00
C ASP A 62 22.72 -18.72 -23.56
N LEU A 63 22.92 -17.48 -24.00
CA LEU A 63 24.08 -16.68 -23.63
C LEU A 63 24.09 -16.29 -22.14
N SER A 64 22.93 -16.10 -21.48
CA SER A 64 22.90 -15.79 -20.05
C SER A 64 23.31 -16.95 -19.13
N ARG A 65 23.35 -18.19 -19.64
CA ARG A 65 23.82 -19.37 -18.89
C ARG A 65 25.34 -19.48 -18.81
N GLU A 66 26.04 -18.64 -19.55
CA GLU A 66 27.50 -18.53 -19.50
C GLU A 66 27.98 -17.96 -18.16
N LYS A 67 29.28 -18.03 -17.89
CA LYS A 67 29.88 -17.53 -16.62
C LYS A 67 30.58 -16.18 -16.77
N ASP A 68 30.53 -15.60 -17.97
CA ASP A 68 31.22 -14.36 -18.32
C ASP A 68 30.36 -13.15 -17.97
N ASP A 69 30.75 -12.41 -16.92
CA ASP A 69 29.97 -11.29 -16.38
C ASP A 69 29.74 -10.17 -17.41
N GLU A 70 30.72 -9.90 -18.28
CA GLU A 70 30.58 -8.87 -19.32
C GLU A 70 29.58 -9.31 -20.39
N LEU A 71 29.62 -10.57 -20.80
CA LEU A 71 28.61 -11.11 -21.71
C LEU A 71 27.22 -11.01 -21.10
N ILE A 72 27.05 -11.47 -19.86
CA ILE A 72 25.75 -11.44 -19.16
C ILE A 72 25.27 -9.99 -19.00
N ARG A 73 26.18 -9.05 -18.72
CA ARG A 73 25.88 -7.62 -18.68
C ARG A 73 25.29 -7.14 -20.00
N GLN A 74 25.88 -7.52 -21.12
CA GLN A 74 25.34 -7.16 -22.44
C GLN A 74 24.01 -7.84 -22.73
N VAL A 75 23.83 -9.11 -22.34
CA VAL A 75 22.54 -9.80 -22.44
C VAL A 75 21.45 -9.04 -21.68
N GLY A 76 21.72 -8.60 -20.45
CA GLY A 76 20.80 -7.78 -19.66
C GLY A 76 20.45 -6.46 -20.33
N ARG A 77 21.44 -5.76 -20.92
CA ARG A 77 21.22 -4.49 -21.65
C ARG A 77 20.33 -4.69 -22.87
N VAL A 78 20.62 -5.71 -23.69
CA VAL A 78 19.83 -6.04 -24.88
C VAL A 78 18.41 -6.41 -24.48
N ALA A 79 18.22 -7.27 -23.47
CA ALA A 79 16.91 -7.68 -23.00
C ALA A 79 16.11 -6.50 -22.43
N ALA A 80 16.71 -5.67 -21.58
CA ALA A 80 16.07 -4.50 -21.02
C ALA A 80 15.55 -3.55 -22.09
N ASN A 81 16.31 -3.36 -23.16
CA ASN A 81 15.94 -2.48 -24.27
C ASN A 81 14.96 -3.13 -25.26
N LEU A 82 15.06 -4.45 -25.46
CA LEU A 82 14.16 -5.23 -26.30
C LEU A 82 12.71 -5.17 -25.79
N VAL A 83 12.51 -5.22 -24.47
CA VAL A 83 11.17 -5.34 -23.86
C VAL A 83 10.54 -4.00 -23.46
N ILE A 84 11.26 -2.88 -23.61
CA ILE A 84 10.68 -1.55 -23.35
C ILE A 84 9.59 -1.27 -24.37
N GLY A 85 8.36 -1.10 -23.89
CA GLY A 85 7.22 -0.64 -24.70
C GLY A 85 6.79 -1.60 -25.81
N CYS A 86 7.16 -2.88 -25.75
CA CYS A 86 6.80 -3.88 -26.75
C CYS A 86 6.38 -5.21 -26.10
N ASP A 87 5.06 -5.44 -26.03
CA ASP A 87 4.49 -6.60 -25.34
C ASP A 87 4.80 -7.93 -26.04
N ASP A 88 4.79 -7.97 -27.37
CA ASP A 88 5.19 -9.16 -28.14
C ASP A 88 6.62 -9.61 -27.81
N ASN A 89 7.53 -8.66 -27.58
CA ASN A 89 8.90 -8.95 -27.18
C ASN A 89 8.97 -9.46 -25.75
N ARG A 90 8.17 -8.92 -24.83
CA ARG A 90 8.06 -9.40 -23.44
C ARG A 90 7.61 -10.85 -23.42
N GLU A 91 6.51 -11.15 -24.10
CA GLU A 91 5.96 -12.50 -24.16
C GLU A 91 6.97 -13.49 -24.75
N SER A 92 7.58 -13.13 -25.89
CA SER A 92 8.56 -14.00 -26.56
C SER A 92 9.77 -14.30 -25.65
N LEU A 93 10.22 -13.32 -24.87
CA LEU A 93 11.34 -13.47 -23.94
C LEU A 93 10.95 -14.33 -22.72
N VAL A 94 9.73 -14.17 -22.20
CA VAL A 94 9.19 -15.03 -21.12
C VAL A 94 9.06 -16.47 -21.60
N ILE A 95 8.47 -16.71 -22.78
CA ILE A 95 8.32 -18.05 -23.39
C ILE A 95 9.67 -18.71 -23.63
N ALA A 96 10.70 -17.94 -23.99
CA ALA A 96 12.05 -18.46 -24.18
C ALA A 96 12.71 -18.96 -22.87
N GLY A 97 12.14 -18.67 -21.70
CA GLY A 97 12.68 -19.07 -20.40
C GLY A 97 13.67 -18.07 -19.80
N TYR A 98 13.57 -16.79 -20.17
CA TYR A 98 14.50 -15.75 -19.73
C TYR A 98 14.50 -15.53 -18.22
N ILE A 99 13.32 -15.51 -17.58
CA ILE A 99 13.21 -15.29 -16.13
C ILE A 99 14.01 -16.35 -15.36
N ASP A 100 13.81 -17.63 -15.67
CA ASP A 100 14.53 -18.76 -15.06
C ASP A 100 16.05 -18.63 -15.24
N SER A 101 16.47 -18.33 -16.47
CA SER A 101 17.88 -18.20 -16.82
C SER A 101 18.55 -17.04 -16.06
N ILE A 102 17.90 -15.88 -15.95
CA ILE A 102 18.45 -14.71 -15.25
C ILE A 102 18.48 -14.91 -13.73
N LEU A 103 17.40 -15.41 -13.14
CA LEU A 103 17.35 -15.64 -11.69
C LEU A 103 18.30 -16.76 -11.23
N SER A 104 18.77 -17.59 -12.15
CA SER A 104 19.83 -18.60 -11.91
C SER A 104 21.26 -18.06 -12.06
N THR A 105 21.44 -16.78 -12.40
CA THR A 105 22.79 -16.21 -12.55
C THR A 105 23.42 -15.86 -11.20
N ALA A 106 24.75 -15.80 -11.18
CA ALA A 106 25.51 -15.40 -9.99
C ALA A 106 25.19 -13.98 -9.47
N ALA A 107 24.50 -13.15 -10.26
CA ALA A 107 23.99 -11.85 -9.82
C ALA A 107 22.89 -11.97 -8.74
N PHE A 108 22.11 -13.07 -8.76
CA PHE A 108 21.01 -13.32 -7.82
C PHE A 108 21.35 -14.37 -6.75
N GLU A 109 22.44 -15.13 -6.92
CA GLU A 109 22.87 -16.14 -5.94
C GLU A 109 23.74 -15.57 -4.80
N SER A 110 24.36 -14.41 -5.02
CA SER A 110 25.50 -13.95 -4.21
C SER A 110 25.09 -13.35 -2.86
N LYS A 111 24.78 -14.22 -1.89
CA LYS A 111 24.58 -13.82 -0.49
C LYS A 111 25.83 -13.11 0.04
N ASN A 112 25.67 -11.87 0.51
CA ASN A 112 26.72 -11.02 1.12
C ASN A 112 27.70 -10.32 0.15
N ALA A 113 27.33 -10.10 -1.12
CA ALA A 113 28.12 -9.18 -1.95
C ALA A 113 27.97 -7.74 -1.43
N LEU A 114 29.10 -7.06 -1.19
CA LEU A 114 29.14 -5.64 -0.81
C LEU A 114 28.95 -4.71 -2.01
N GLU A 115 29.36 -5.17 -3.20
CA GLU A 115 29.24 -4.40 -4.45
C GLU A 115 28.49 -5.21 -5.51
N PRO A 116 27.64 -4.57 -6.32
CA PRO A 116 26.92 -5.25 -7.38
C PRO A 116 27.91 -5.68 -8.48
N ARG A 117 27.64 -6.83 -9.09
CA ARG A 117 28.37 -7.23 -10.30
C ARG A 117 28.04 -6.26 -11.43
N SER A 118 28.92 -6.18 -12.42
CA SER A 118 28.69 -5.30 -13.57
C SER A 118 27.41 -5.67 -14.33
N SER A 119 27.03 -6.95 -14.27
CA SER A 119 25.80 -7.50 -14.84
C SER A 119 24.53 -7.22 -14.02
N THR A 120 24.62 -6.96 -12.70
CA THR A 120 23.44 -6.91 -11.82
C THR A 120 22.44 -5.83 -12.24
N LEU A 121 22.90 -4.60 -12.48
CA LEU A 121 22.02 -3.47 -12.82
C LEU A 121 21.26 -3.72 -14.15
N PRO A 122 21.90 -4.07 -15.27
CA PRO A 122 21.18 -4.37 -16.51
C PRO A 122 20.21 -5.55 -16.40
N LEU A 123 20.56 -6.58 -15.61
CA LEU A 123 19.65 -7.70 -15.38
C LEU A 123 18.39 -7.25 -14.62
N VAL A 124 18.54 -6.49 -13.54
CA VAL A 124 17.38 -5.95 -12.79
C VAL A 124 16.54 -5.03 -13.68
N ALA A 125 17.18 -4.18 -14.50
CA ALA A 125 16.49 -3.36 -15.50
C ALA A 125 15.62 -4.21 -16.42
N SER A 126 16.16 -5.34 -16.91
CA SER A 126 15.43 -6.22 -17.81
C SER A 126 14.21 -6.88 -17.15
N LEU A 127 14.34 -7.31 -15.89
CA LEU A 127 13.22 -7.90 -15.14
C LEU A 127 12.14 -6.85 -14.82
N HIS A 128 12.56 -5.64 -14.47
CA HIS A 128 11.66 -4.52 -14.20
C HIS A 128 10.84 -4.13 -15.44
N ASN A 129 11.50 -4.02 -16.60
CA ASN A 129 10.83 -3.65 -17.85
C ASN A 129 9.91 -4.75 -18.40
N LEU A 130 10.08 -6.01 -17.97
CA LEU A 130 9.18 -7.12 -18.33
C LEU A 130 7.79 -6.98 -17.71
N ILE A 131 7.67 -6.32 -16.55
CA ILE A 131 6.42 -6.27 -15.78
C ILE A 131 5.86 -4.87 -15.57
N ILE A 132 6.56 -3.83 -16.01
CA ILE A 132 6.03 -2.47 -15.94
C ILE A 132 5.14 -2.16 -17.12
N GLU A 133 3.91 -1.80 -16.80
CA GLU A 133 3.03 -1.08 -17.71
C GLU A 133 3.61 0.31 -17.96
N LYS A 134 3.94 0.63 -19.22
CA LYS A 134 4.10 2.04 -19.57
C LYS A 134 2.69 2.61 -19.73
N ASN A 135 2.41 3.69 -19.01
CA ASN A 135 1.26 4.58 -19.23
C ASN A 135 1.36 5.21 -20.63
N GLY A 136 1.18 4.40 -21.68
CA GLY A 136 1.00 4.88 -23.04
C GLY A 136 -0.48 5.10 -23.25
N GLU A 137 -0.87 6.36 -23.50
CA GLU A 137 -2.15 6.72 -24.10
C GLU A 137 -2.32 6.01 -25.44
N PHE A 138 -2.70 4.73 -25.46
CA PHE A 138 -3.30 4.14 -26.65
C PHE A 138 -4.24 3.01 -26.26
N THR A 139 -5.52 3.33 -26.40
CA THR A 139 -6.69 2.46 -26.29
C THR A 139 -6.59 1.24 -27.21
N LEU A 140 -6.04 0.13 -26.70
CA LEU A 140 -6.33 -1.26 -27.07
C LEU A 140 -6.25 -2.13 -25.80
N LEU A 141 -7.17 -1.84 -24.86
CA LEU A 141 -7.12 -2.16 -23.42
C LEU A 141 -7.29 -3.63 -23.01
N GLU A 142 -7.44 -4.59 -23.93
CA GLU A 142 -7.72 -5.99 -23.55
C GLU A 142 -6.59 -6.97 -23.92
N MET A 143 -5.79 -6.72 -24.96
CA MET A 143 -4.72 -7.67 -25.35
C MET A 143 -3.37 -7.44 -24.64
N SER A 144 -3.05 -6.20 -24.27
CA SER A 144 -1.79 -5.86 -23.58
C SER A 144 -1.76 -6.39 -22.14
N THR A 145 -2.91 -6.36 -21.45
CA THR A 145 -3.08 -6.79 -20.06
C THR A 145 -2.79 -8.29 -19.87
N ASP A 146 -3.22 -9.13 -20.82
CA ASP A 146 -3.02 -10.59 -20.75
C ASP A 146 -1.54 -11.00 -20.84
N MET A 147 -0.72 -10.24 -21.59
CA MET A 147 0.69 -10.55 -21.78
C MET A 147 1.54 -10.21 -20.56
N ILE A 148 1.32 -9.04 -19.96
CA ILE A 148 2.01 -8.65 -18.72
C ILE A 148 1.58 -9.58 -17.58
N ALA A 149 0.30 -9.99 -17.54
CA ALA A 149 -0.19 -10.99 -16.61
C ALA A 149 0.56 -12.34 -16.74
N SER A 150 0.94 -12.75 -17.94
CA SER A 150 1.76 -13.96 -18.16
C SER A 150 3.15 -13.84 -17.54
N ALA A 151 3.83 -12.70 -17.73
CA ALA A 151 5.13 -12.42 -17.10
C ALA A 151 5.03 -12.41 -15.56
N ILE A 152 4.04 -11.68 -15.02
CA ILE A 152 3.76 -11.62 -13.57
C ILE A 152 3.49 -13.02 -13.02
N SER A 153 2.67 -13.82 -13.70
CA SER A 153 2.38 -15.21 -13.33
C SER A 153 3.63 -16.08 -13.31
N ALA A 154 4.52 -15.92 -14.28
CA ALA A 154 5.81 -16.61 -14.29
C ALA A 154 6.67 -16.24 -13.08
N PHE A 155 6.80 -14.95 -12.76
CA PHE A 155 7.55 -14.48 -11.58
C PHE A 155 6.97 -14.95 -10.24
N LYS A 156 5.65 -15.15 -10.15
CA LYS A 156 4.96 -15.62 -8.94
C LYS A 156 5.22 -17.08 -8.60
N GLN A 157 5.96 -17.83 -9.43
CA GLN A 157 6.41 -19.18 -9.06
C GLN A 157 7.25 -19.13 -7.78
N ASP A 158 6.99 -20.05 -6.84
CA ASP A 158 7.56 -20.03 -5.48
C ASP A 158 9.08 -19.81 -5.43
N LEU A 159 9.83 -20.48 -6.32
CA LEU A 159 11.28 -20.36 -6.36
C LEU A 159 11.72 -18.96 -6.79
N TYR A 160 11.11 -18.40 -7.84
CA TYR A 160 11.50 -17.10 -8.40
C TYR A 160 11.13 -15.95 -7.46
N LEU A 161 9.92 -15.99 -6.89
CA LEU A 161 9.50 -14.99 -5.92
C LEU A 161 10.42 -15.02 -4.69
N ARG A 162 10.79 -16.21 -4.20
CA ARG A 162 11.75 -16.32 -3.10
C ARG A 162 13.13 -15.76 -3.45
N THR A 163 13.64 -16.03 -4.65
CA THR A 163 14.91 -15.46 -5.12
C THR A 163 14.85 -13.93 -5.15
N LEU A 164 13.75 -13.35 -5.66
CA LEU A 164 13.56 -11.90 -5.70
C LEU A 164 13.42 -11.27 -4.30
N LEU A 165 12.75 -11.96 -3.37
CA LEU A 165 12.64 -11.55 -1.98
C LEU A 165 14.01 -11.54 -1.28
N ASP A 166 14.78 -12.62 -1.41
CA ASP A 166 16.14 -12.73 -0.84
C ASP A 166 17.07 -11.67 -1.47
N PHE A 167 16.97 -11.46 -2.78
CA PHE A 167 17.74 -10.44 -3.51
C PHE A 167 17.40 -9.02 -3.03
N THR A 168 16.12 -8.70 -2.92
CA THR A 168 15.67 -7.38 -2.47
C THR A 168 16.07 -7.14 -1.02
N GLN A 169 15.98 -8.15 -0.16
CA GLN A 169 16.45 -8.06 1.22
C GLN A 169 17.93 -7.73 1.31
N GLN A 170 18.76 -8.43 0.54
CA GLN A 170 20.20 -8.19 0.52
C GLN A 170 20.50 -6.73 0.18
N TRP A 171 19.94 -6.23 -0.93
CA TRP A 171 20.21 -4.86 -1.37
C TRP A 171 19.56 -3.82 -0.46
N THR A 172 18.46 -4.15 0.21
CA THR A 172 17.88 -3.30 1.27
C THR A 172 18.86 -3.16 2.43
N ASN A 173 19.47 -4.26 2.87
CA ASN A 173 20.47 -4.25 3.95
C ASN A 173 21.71 -3.45 3.54
N THR A 174 22.24 -3.67 2.33
CA THR A 174 23.37 -2.89 1.80
C THR A 174 23.04 -1.40 1.72
N PHE A 175 21.83 -1.04 1.27
CA PHE A 175 21.40 0.35 1.19
C PHE A 175 21.36 1.07 2.56
N TYR A 176 20.92 0.38 3.62
CA TYR A 176 20.81 0.98 4.95
C TYR A 176 22.08 0.89 5.81
N HIS A 177 22.98 -0.06 5.54
CA HIS A 177 24.16 -0.30 6.37
C HIS A 177 25.48 0.14 5.75
N ASP A 178 25.56 0.21 4.43
CA ASP A 178 26.76 0.63 3.70
C ASP A 178 26.56 2.01 3.08
N THR A 179 27.63 2.60 2.52
CA THR A 179 27.49 3.81 1.69
C THR A 179 27.03 3.37 0.31
N PRO A 180 25.76 3.56 -0.09
CA PRO A 180 25.26 3.01 -1.33
C PRO A 180 25.95 3.69 -2.51
N SER A 181 26.45 2.87 -3.44
CA SER A 181 26.87 3.35 -4.75
C SER A 181 25.64 3.74 -5.59
N ASP A 182 25.82 4.56 -6.62
CA ASP A 182 24.73 4.91 -7.55
C ASP A 182 24.03 3.67 -8.17
N PRO A 183 24.76 2.63 -8.65
CA PRO A 183 24.13 1.38 -9.07
C PRO A 183 23.31 0.69 -7.99
N THR A 184 23.75 0.73 -6.72
CA THR A 184 23.01 0.15 -5.59
C THR A 184 21.65 0.80 -5.42
N VAL A 185 21.59 2.13 -5.54
CA VAL A 185 20.36 2.92 -5.46
C VAL A 185 19.38 2.50 -6.55
N THR A 186 19.81 2.41 -7.80
CA THR A 186 18.92 2.02 -8.90
C THR A 186 18.46 0.57 -8.77
N ILE A 187 19.36 -0.35 -8.42
CA ILE A 187 19.05 -1.77 -8.19
C ILE A 187 17.96 -1.90 -7.14
N ILE A 188 18.10 -1.23 -5.99
CA ILE A 188 17.14 -1.39 -4.90
C ILE A 188 15.77 -0.80 -5.25
N ARG A 189 15.73 0.36 -5.93
CA ARG A 189 14.46 0.96 -6.38
C ARG A 189 13.69 0.03 -7.31
N TRP A 190 14.35 -0.49 -8.34
CA TRP A 190 13.71 -1.41 -9.28
C TRP A 190 13.32 -2.75 -8.63
N SER A 191 14.12 -3.26 -7.70
CA SER A 191 13.80 -4.48 -6.96
C SER A 191 12.52 -4.33 -6.14
N TRP A 192 12.37 -3.21 -5.42
CA TRP A 192 11.14 -2.90 -4.68
C TRP A 192 9.95 -2.65 -5.60
N SER A 193 10.13 -1.97 -6.73
CA SER A 193 9.06 -1.82 -7.74
C SER A 193 8.59 -3.18 -8.26
N ILE A 194 9.53 -4.09 -8.55
CA ILE A 194 9.21 -5.45 -8.97
C ILE A 194 8.37 -6.15 -7.90
N LEU A 195 8.82 -6.15 -6.63
CA LEU A 195 8.07 -6.79 -5.55
C LEU A 195 6.68 -6.17 -5.35
N SER A 196 6.55 -4.85 -5.48
CA SER A 196 5.27 -4.15 -5.34
C SER A 196 4.24 -4.65 -6.34
N ILE A 197 4.65 -4.80 -7.60
CA ILE A 197 3.79 -5.33 -8.68
C ILE A 197 3.48 -6.82 -8.43
N LEU A 198 4.49 -7.61 -8.07
CA LEU A 198 4.31 -9.05 -7.88
C LEU A 198 3.45 -9.40 -6.66
N LEU A 199 3.42 -8.54 -5.63
CA LEU A 199 2.72 -8.79 -4.37
C LEU A 199 1.41 -8.00 -4.22
N GLU A 200 0.98 -7.28 -5.24
CA GLU A 200 -0.37 -6.70 -5.31
C GLU A 200 -1.46 -7.78 -5.15
N GLU A 201 -1.24 -8.95 -5.76
CA GLU A 201 -2.01 -10.16 -5.53
C GLU A 201 -1.08 -11.29 -5.05
N PRO A 202 -0.85 -11.41 -3.74
CA PRO A 202 0.17 -12.30 -3.21
C PRO A 202 -0.21 -13.78 -3.36
N PRO A 203 0.75 -14.67 -3.63
CA PRO A 203 0.50 -16.10 -3.61
C PRO A 203 0.19 -16.59 -2.20
N SER A 204 -0.59 -17.65 -2.09
CA SER A 204 -0.97 -18.26 -0.80
C SER A 204 0.21 -18.86 -0.03
N SER A 205 1.34 -19.09 -0.69
CA SER A 205 2.58 -19.70 -0.17
C SER A 205 3.56 -18.70 0.47
N LEU A 206 3.22 -17.40 0.57
CA LEU A 206 4.15 -16.39 1.07
C LEU A 206 4.63 -16.72 2.50
N GLY A 207 5.95 -16.92 2.66
CA GLY A 207 6.56 -17.35 3.90
C GLY A 207 6.67 -16.25 4.96
N SER A 208 6.90 -16.66 6.21
CA SER A 208 7.04 -15.75 7.35
C SER A 208 8.27 -14.83 7.26
N SER A 209 9.38 -15.32 6.70
CA SER A 209 10.61 -14.55 6.52
C SER A 209 10.44 -13.33 5.62
N THR A 210 9.43 -13.33 4.75
CA THR A 210 9.11 -12.20 3.87
C THR A 210 8.76 -10.95 4.67
N LEU A 211 8.12 -11.11 5.83
CA LEU A 211 7.63 -9.98 6.59
C LEU A 211 8.75 -9.13 7.20
N ASP A 212 9.84 -9.76 7.64
CA ASP A 212 10.96 -9.00 8.20
C ASP A 212 11.57 -8.05 7.16
N ASN A 213 11.56 -8.44 5.88
CA ASN A 213 12.03 -7.62 4.77
C ASN A 213 11.11 -6.41 4.53
N LEU A 214 9.80 -6.64 4.61
CA LEU A 214 8.79 -5.60 4.44
C LEU A 214 8.77 -4.62 5.62
N ILE A 215 9.08 -5.07 6.83
CA ILE A 215 9.01 -4.23 8.04
C ILE A 215 10.30 -3.43 8.28
N CYS A 216 11.46 -3.94 7.85
CA CYS A 216 12.75 -3.30 8.08
C CYS A 216 12.79 -1.79 7.71
N PRO A 217 12.26 -1.35 6.54
CA PRO A 217 12.26 0.06 6.15
C PRO A 217 11.64 1.02 7.15
N PHE A 218 10.61 0.59 7.90
CA PHE A 218 9.88 1.45 8.85
C PHE A 218 10.68 1.76 10.13
N SER A 219 11.79 1.06 10.36
CA SER A 219 12.71 1.29 11.48
C SER A 219 14.05 1.89 11.06
N ALA A 220 14.27 2.04 9.76
CA ALA A 220 15.54 2.47 9.19
C ALA A 220 15.52 3.96 8.86
N SER A 221 16.72 4.53 8.63
CA SER A 221 16.92 5.89 8.15
C SER A 221 18.00 5.88 7.07
N SER A 222 17.91 6.77 6.09
CA SER A 222 18.93 6.90 5.03
C SER A 222 19.16 8.37 4.70
N SER A 223 20.38 8.70 4.26
CA SER A 223 20.69 10.01 3.68
C SER A 223 20.15 10.15 2.25
N ASN A 224 19.91 9.04 1.53
CA ASN A 224 19.25 9.06 0.23
C ASN A 224 17.73 8.98 0.43
N ILE A 225 17.12 10.13 0.69
CA ILE A 225 15.71 10.27 1.07
C ILE A 225 14.78 9.78 -0.04
N ASP A 226 15.05 10.08 -1.30
CA ASP A 226 14.14 9.71 -2.40
C ASP A 226 14.06 8.19 -2.57
N THR A 227 15.19 7.50 -2.42
CA THR A 227 15.22 6.03 -2.47
C THR A 227 14.56 5.42 -1.25
N HIS A 228 14.79 5.98 -0.07
CA HIS A 228 14.13 5.52 1.16
C HIS A 228 12.61 5.69 1.09
N LEU A 229 12.11 6.82 0.58
CA LEU A 229 10.69 7.05 0.37
C LEU A 229 10.10 6.09 -0.66
N HIS A 230 10.79 5.83 -1.77
CA HIS A 230 10.37 4.82 -2.74
C HIS A 230 10.22 3.44 -2.09
N ILE A 231 11.22 3.02 -1.30
CA ILE A 231 11.18 1.76 -0.55
C ILE A 231 10.00 1.73 0.43
N LEU A 232 9.77 2.81 1.18
CA LEU A 232 8.66 2.92 2.13
C LEU A 232 7.31 2.82 1.43
N THR A 233 7.12 3.50 0.31
CA THR A 233 5.88 3.44 -0.47
C THR A 233 5.62 2.00 -0.94
N CYS A 234 6.57 1.36 -1.60
CA CYS A 234 6.43 -0.04 -2.02
C CYS A 234 6.17 -0.98 -0.83
N ALA A 235 6.92 -0.84 0.27
CA ALA A 235 6.74 -1.68 1.46
C ALA A 235 5.35 -1.51 2.09
N SER A 236 4.85 -0.28 2.16
CA SER A 236 3.51 0.02 2.66
C SER A 236 2.41 -0.56 1.77
N ASP A 237 2.53 -0.39 0.45
CA ASP A 237 1.55 -0.90 -0.52
C ASP A 237 1.50 -2.43 -0.49
N ILE A 238 2.67 -3.09 -0.43
CA ILE A 238 2.75 -4.54 -0.26
C ILE A 238 2.11 -4.97 1.07
N LEU A 239 2.42 -4.31 2.19
CA LEU A 239 1.84 -4.67 3.49
C LEU A 239 0.31 -4.55 3.49
N GLU A 240 -0.23 -3.54 2.80
CA GLU A 240 -1.67 -3.39 2.63
C GLU A 240 -2.27 -4.52 1.79
N ALA A 241 -1.66 -4.85 0.65
CA ALA A 241 -2.12 -5.90 -0.26
C ALA A 241 -2.12 -7.30 0.38
N ILE A 242 -1.08 -7.62 1.18
CA ILE A 242 -0.96 -8.96 1.80
C ILE A 242 -1.83 -9.16 3.04
N LEU A 243 -2.38 -8.08 3.61
CA LEU A 243 -3.19 -8.14 4.82
C LEU A 243 -4.67 -8.35 4.52
N THR A 244 -4.99 -9.56 4.09
CA THR A 244 -6.38 -10.01 3.98
C THR A 244 -6.96 -10.38 5.37
N PRO A 245 -8.29 -10.30 5.58
CA PRO A 245 -8.92 -10.60 6.87
C PRO A 245 -8.55 -11.96 7.47
N ASP A 246 -8.43 -12.99 6.62
CA ASP A 246 -8.13 -14.37 7.02
C ASP A 246 -6.70 -14.81 6.65
N GLY A 247 -5.81 -13.87 6.32
CA GLY A 247 -4.47 -14.16 5.81
C GLY A 247 -3.50 -14.71 6.87
N PRO A 248 -2.62 -15.66 6.52
CA PRO A 248 -1.67 -16.29 7.47
C PRO A 248 -0.60 -15.34 8.00
N LEU A 249 -0.36 -14.21 7.33
CA LEU A 249 0.64 -13.22 7.71
C LEU A 249 0.13 -12.24 8.80
N ARG A 250 -1.18 -12.22 9.03
CA ARG A 250 -1.84 -11.27 9.92
C ARG A 250 -1.29 -11.30 11.35
N GLN A 251 -1.14 -12.49 11.93
CA GLN A 251 -0.56 -12.69 13.26
C GLN A 251 0.90 -12.26 13.34
N GLN A 252 1.64 -12.39 12.23
CA GLN A 252 3.04 -12.01 12.19
C GLN A 252 3.18 -10.49 12.14
N VAL A 253 2.35 -9.78 11.37
CA VAL A 253 2.32 -8.31 11.39
C VAL A 253 1.92 -7.80 12.77
N GLN A 254 0.99 -8.48 13.47
CA GLN A 254 0.64 -8.14 14.84
C GLN A 254 1.86 -8.16 15.79
N SER A 255 2.80 -9.08 15.59
CA SER A 255 4.04 -9.14 16.39
C SER A 255 4.98 -7.94 16.16
N LYS A 256 4.76 -7.18 15.07
CA LYS A 256 5.57 -6.03 14.65
C LYS A 256 4.86 -4.69 14.82
N LEU A 257 3.71 -4.66 15.50
CA LEU A 257 2.91 -3.42 15.70
C LEU A 257 3.73 -2.28 16.31
N GLY A 258 4.67 -2.56 17.21
CA GLY A 258 5.52 -1.53 17.81
C GLY A 258 6.23 -0.67 16.74
N THR A 259 6.90 -1.33 15.79
CA THR A 259 7.61 -0.68 14.70
C THR A 259 6.70 0.19 13.82
N LEU A 260 5.52 -0.33 13.46
CA LEU A 260 4.56 0.41 12.63
C LEU A 260 3.97 1.62 13.37
N LEU A 261 3.70 1.48 14.67
CA LEU A 261 3.21 2.58 15.49
C LEU A 261 4.28 3.67 15.68
N ASP A 262 5.52 3.27 15.92
CA ASP A 262 6.64 4.21 16.06
C ASP A 262 6.87 4.98 14.75
N PHE A 263 6.85 4.29 13.61
CA PHE A 263 6.91 4.93 12.29
C PHE A 263 5.84 6.01 12.10
N LEU A 264 4.58 5.73 12.42
CA LEU A 264 3.51 6.72 12.28
C LEU A 264 3.71 7.95 13.17
N GLU A 265 4.20 7.74 14.40
CA GLU A 265 4.45 8.81 15.36
C GLU A 265 5.61 9.70 14.94
N THR A 266 6.75 9.11 14.55
CA THR A 266 8.03 9.81 14.49
C THR A 266 8.61 9.99 13.09
N ALA A 267 8.15 9.27 12.07
CA ALA A 267 8.74 9.39 10.74
C ALA A 267 8.34 10.72 10.10
N GLU A 268 9.32 11.53 9.72
CA GLU A 268 9.12 12.81 9.05
C GLU A 268 10.19 12.97 7.96
N VAL A 269 9.89 13.78 6.94
CA VAL A 269 10.89 14.17 5.94
C VAL A 269 11.80 15.23 6.58
N PRO A 270 13.13 15.07 6.62
CA PRO A 270 14.03 16.04 7.24
C PRO A 270 13.83 17.46 6.68
N GLU A 271 13.74 18.46 7.56
CA GLU A 271 13.50 19.88 7.18
C GLU A 271 14.54 20.42 6.20
N GLU A 272 15.80 20.00 6.35
CA GLU A 272 16.94 20.36 5.51
C GLU A 272 16.70 20.03 4.02
N VAL A 273 15.87 19.02 3.77
CA VAL A 273 15.60 18.43 2.44
C VAL A 273 14.25 18.94 1.87
N GLN A 274 13.47 19.67 2.67
CA GLN A 274 12.20 20.30 2.26
C GLN A 274 12.40 21.64 1.53
N GLY A 275 13.56 22.29 1.71
CA GLY A 275 13.89 23.60 1.11
C GLY A 275 14.62 23.55 -0.24
N GLU A 276 15.05 22.37 -0.69
CA GLU A 276 15.75 22.17 -1.98
C GLU A 276 14.76 21.94 -3.14
N VAL A 277 13.70 22.75 -3.23
CA VAL A 277 12.94 22.87 -4.48
C VAL A 277 13.68 23.91 -5.31
N ASP A 278 14.57 23.46 -6.18
CA ASP A 278 15.33 24.31 -7.09
C ASP A 278 14.37 25.18 -7.94
N ASP A 279 14.34 26.48 -7.68
CA ASP A 279 13.76 27.52 -8.56
C ASP A 279 14.61 27.73 -9.84
N HIS A 280 15.39 26.73 -10.26
CA HIS A 280 16.34 26.82 -11.36
C HIS A 280 16.23 25.61 -12.29
N GLU A 281 15.25 25.66 -13.20
CA GLU A 281 15.46 25.62 -14.66
C GLU A 281 14.10 25.39 -15.35
N GLU A 282 13.44 26.48 -15.77
CA GLU A 282 12.43 26.43 -16.82
C GLU A 282 13.11 25.96 -18.11
N GLY A 283 13.20 24.65 -18.34
CA GLY A 283 13.88 24.13 -19.52
C GLY A 283 13.89 22.63 -19.79
N SER A 284 13.60 21.76 -18.82
CA SER A 284 13.48 20.32 -19.07
C SER A 284 12.06 19.83 -18.74
N GLU A 285 11.27 19.58 -19.77
CA GLU A 285 10.12 18.68 -19.67
C GLU A 285 10.66 17.31 -19.22
N ASP A 286 10.02 16.72 -18.20
CA ASP A 286 10.27 15.37 -17.64
C ASP A 286 11.33 15.24 -16.53
N GLU A 287 11.04 15.79 -15.33
CA GLU A 287 11.20 15.08 -14.03
C GLU A 287 10.68 16.01 -12.92
N GLU A 288 9.37 16.01 -12.66
CA GLU A 288 8.84 16.58 -11.41
C GLU A 288 9.54 15.87 -10.26
N THR A 289 10.34 16.59 -9.47
CA THR A 289 10.90 16.05 -8.24
C THR A 289 9.72 15.59 -7.37
N PRO A 290 9.64 14.30 -7.01
CA PRO A 290 8.48 13.77 -6.34
C PRO A 290 8.31 14.49 -5.00
N ASP A 291 7.11 15.01 -4.75
CA ASP A 291 6.78 15.65 -3.48
C ASP A 291 7.04 14.67 -2.33
N ARG A 292 8.18 14.84 -1.66
CA ARG A 292 8.68 13.96 -0.60
C ARG A 292 7.68 13.86 0.55
N SER A 293 7.03 14.97 0.88
CA SER A 293 6.00 15.05 1.93
C SER A 293 4.76 14.27 1.53
N LYS A 294 4.34 14.38 0.27
CA LYS A 294 3.24 13.57 -0.29
C LYS A 294 3.57 12.08 -0.27
N SER A 295 4.77 11.67 -0.68
CA SER A 295 5.20 10.26 -0.65
C SER A 295 5.20 9.69 0.77
N MET A 296 5.75 10.42 1.74
CA MET A 296 5.69 10.03 3.16
C MET A 296 4.24 9.95 3.66
N GLY A 297 3.40 10.93 3.30
CA GLY A 297 1.97 10.93 3.63
C GLY A 297 1.22 9.71 3.09
N THR A 298 1.49 9.32 1.84
CA THR A 298 0.94 8.11 1.21
C THR A 298 1.36 6.85 1.95
N ALA A 299 2.65 6.72 2.26
CA ALA A 299 3.17 5.58 3.01
C ALA A 299 2.53 5.47 4.41
N LYS A 300 2.38 6.59 5.13
CA LYS A 300 1.68 6.63 6.43
C LYS A 300 0.21 6.26 6.31
N ALA A 301 -0.49 6.74 5.29
CA ALA A 301 -1.90 6.44 5.07
C ALA A 301 -2.13 4.94 4.84
N ALA A 302 -1.27 4.28 4.06
CA ALA A 302 -1.29 2.83 3.86
C ALA A 302 -1.08 2.07 5.18
N ILE A 303 -0.09 2.47 5.99
CA ILE A 303 0.12 1.85 7.31
C ILE A 303 -1.06 2.07 8.27
N ILE A 304 -1.72 3.23 8.22
CA ILE A 304 -2.96 3.46 8.98
C ILE A 304 -4.03 2.44 8.56
N ARG A 305 -4.24 2.20 7.26
CA ARG A 305 -5.20 1.21 6.77
C ARG A 305 -4.84 -0.20 7.23
N VAL A 306 -3.56 -0.55 7.21
CA VAL A 306 -3.03 -1.80 7.79
C VAL A 306 -3.40 -1.94 9.27
N LEU A 307 -3.08 -0.94 10.11
CA LEU A 307 -3.37 -0.99 11.55
C LEU A 307 -4.88 -1.06 11.84
N VAL A 308 -5.68 -0.28 11.13
CA VAL A 308 -7.14 -0.28 11.25
C VAL A 308 -7.71 -1.64 10.83
N GLY A 309 -7.17 -2.25 9.77
CA GLY A 309 -7.56 -3.58 9.31
C GLY A 309 -7.23 -4.70 10.31
N LEU A 310 -6.13 -4.56 11.06
CA LEU A 310 -5.70 -5.50 12.11
C LEU A 310 -6.47 -5.35 13.42
N SER A 311 -7.03 -4.17 13.68
CA SER A 311 -7.55 -3.77 15.00
C SER A 311 -8.59 -4.71 15.63
N SER A 312 -9.39 -5.43 14.83
CA SER A 312 -10.39 -6.38 15.35
C SER A 312 -9.77 -7.55 16.12
N ASP A 313 -8.52 -7.89 15.80
CA ASP A 313 -7.88 -9.11 16.28
C ASP A 313 -6.76 -8.83 17.28
N ILE A 314 -6.52 -7.55 17.57
CA ILE A 314 -5.48 -7.13 18.51
C ILE A 314 -5.96 -7.37 19.94
N PRO A 315 -5.19 -8.09 20.77
CA PRO A 315 -5.53 -8.32 22.16
C PRO A 315 -5.84 -7.00 22.92
N PRO A 316 -6.89 -6.94 23.74
CA PRO A 316 -7.34 -5.71 24.41
C PRO A 316 -6.33 -5.09 25.39
N ASP A 317 -5.49 -5.95 25.97
CA ASP A 317 -4.40 -5.63 26.89
C ASP A 317 -3.11 -5.22 26.16
N SER A 318 -3.09 -5.28 24.84
CA SER A 318 -1.95 -4.83 24.02
C SER A 318 -1.64 -3.34 24.24
N SER A 319 -0.35 -3.01 24.16
CA SER A 319 0.16 -1.63 24.14
C SER A 319 -0.42 -0.82 22.97
N PHE A 320 -0.87 -1.47 21.90
CA PHE A 320 -1.60 -0.86 20.79
C PHE A 320 -2.76 0.02 21.29
N TRP A 321 -3.60 -0.52 22.18
CA TRP A 321 -4.77 0.22 22.68
C TRP A 321 -4.43 1.32 23.67
N VAL A 322 -3.23 1.26 24.28
CA VAL A 322 -2.69 2.38 25.07
C VAL A 322 -2.34 3.52 24.13
N LYS A 323 -1.64 3.25 23.01
CA LYS A 323 -1.32 4.27 22.00
C LYS A 323 -2.57 4.87 21.35
N MET A 324 -3.53 4.05 20.91
CA MET A 324 -4.80 4.54 20.33
C MET A 324 -5.49 5.55 21.25
N ARG A 325 -5.49 5.29 22.56
CA ARG A 325 -6.09 6.20 23.55
C ARG A 325 -5.35 7.53 23.67
N LEU A 326 -4.02 7.48 23.67
CA LEU A 326 -3.20 8.69 23.68
C LEU A 326 -3.47 9.53 22.42
N TRP A 327 -3.59 8.88 21.25
CA TRP A 327 -3.84 9.55 19.99
C TRP A 327 -5.18 10.29 19.93
N LEU A 328 -6.25 9.80 20.57
CA LEU A 328 -7.52 10.54 20.67
C LEU A 328 -7.38 11.91 21.37
N SER A 329 -6.34 12.10 22.17
CA SER A 329 -6.07 13.36 22.89
C SER A 329 -5.25 14.37 22.09
N LEU A 330 -4.70 13.98 20.92
CA LEU A 330 -3.86 14.84 20.10
C LEU A 330 -4.65 15.93 19.40
N LYS A 331 -4.09 17.13 19.28
CA LYS A 331 -4.72 18.29 18.62
C LYS A 331 -4.31 18.47 17.17
N ASP A 332 -3.02 18.26 16.89
CA ASP A 332 -2.41 18.66 15.63
C ASP A 332 -2.04 17.47 14.73
N ARG A 333 -2.54 16.27 15.05
CA ARG A 333 -2.26 15.01 14.34
C ARG A 333 -3.55 14.27 13.98
N SER A 334 -4.29 14.82 13.02
CA SER A 334 -5.58 14.29 12.57
C SER A 334 -5.45 12.87 11.99
N ASP A 335 -4.33 12.56 11.35
CA ASP A 335 -3.95 11.22 10.87
C ASP A 335 -3.99 10.17 12.00
N LEU A 336 -3.32 10.45 13.12
CA LEU A 336 -3.27 9.54 14.27
C LEU A 336 -4.61 9.46 15.00
N VAL A 337 -5.31 10.59 15.14
CA VAL A 337 -6.66 10.64 15.74
C VAL A 337 -7.62 9.76 14.93
N ASN A 338 -7.61 9.88 13.60
CA ASN A 338 -8.45 9.08 12.71
C ASN A 338 -8.08 7.60 12.76
N CYS A 339 -6.78 7.26 12.79
CA CYS A 339 -6.34 5.88 12.96
C CYS A 339 -6.89 5.26 14.25
N ALA A 340 -6.81 6.00 15.37
CA ALA A 340 -7.33 5.54 16.65
C ALA A 340 -8.86 5.35 16.65
N LEU A 341 -9.58 6.32 16.08
CA LEU A 341 -11.03 6.28 16.02
C LEU A 341 -11.53 5.10 15.18
N LEU A 342 -10.97 4.91 13.99
CA LEU A 342 -11.33 3.82 13.09
C LEU A 342 -10.94 2.45 13.68
N SER A 343 -9.80 2.36 14.37
CA SER A 343 -9.39 1.15 15.07
C SER A 343 -10.39 0.77 16.17
N TYR A 344 -10.83 1.72 16.99
CA TYR A 344 -11.88 1.48 17.97
C TYR A 344 -13.22 1.12 17.32
N GLY A 345 -13.63 1.83 16.26
CA GLY A 345 -14.84 1.52 15.50
C GLY A 345 -14.87 0.10 14.95
N ASN A 346 -13.72 -0.41 14.50
CA ASN A 346 -13.57 -1.78 14.02
C ASN A 346 -13.57 -2.84 15.12
N SER A 347 -13.09 -2.49 16.32
CA SER A 347 -13.00 -3.41 17.46
C SER A 347 -14.32 -3.50 18.24
N VAL A 348 -15.05 -2.39 18.43
CA VAL A 348 -16.29 -2.34 19.23
C VAL A 348 -17.49 -2.85 18.43
N LYS A 349 -17.51 -4.16 18.17
CA LYS A 349 -18.59 -4.85 17.44
C LYS A 349 -19.44 -5.79 18.31
N ASP A 350 -18.93 -6.17 19.47
CA ASP A 350 -19.55 -7.09 20.41
C ASP A 350 -19.46 -6.59 21.85
N VAL A 351 -20.14 -7.30 22.75
CA VAL A 351 -20.28 -6.90 24.15
C VAL A 351 -18.92 -6.92 24.87
N ALA A 352 -18.08 -7.91 24.60
CA ALA A 352 -16.78 -8.05 25.27
C ALA A 352 -15.87 -6.88 24.90
N ASN A 353 -15.79 -6.52 23.61
CA ASN A 353 -15.00 -5.39 23.15
C ASN A 353 -15.57 -4.04 23.60
N SER A 354 -16.89 -3.92 23.74
CA SER A 354 -17.55 -2.74 24.32
C SER A 354 -17.21 -2.55 25.80
N GLU A 355 -17.31 -3.61 26.60
CA GLU A 355 -16.92 -3.60 28.02
C GLU A 355 -15.44 -3.25 28.18
N ARG A 356 -14.57 -3.82 27.33
CA ARG A 356 -13.14 -3.53 27.31
C ARG A 356 -12.83 -2.09 26.97
N PHE A 357 -13.50 -1.52 25.96
CA PHE A 357 -13.37 -0.10 25.63
C PHE A 357 -13.67 0.80 26.84
N LEU A 358 -14.67 0.41 27.63
CA LEU A 358 -15.14 1.12 28.82
C LEU A 358 -14.32 0.87 30.09
N THR A 359 -13.35 -0.05 30.08
CA THR A 359 -12.41 -0.22 31.22
C THR A 359 -11.52 0.99 31.46
N ARG A 360 -11.52 1.95 30.52
CA ARG A 360 -10.69 3.16 30.54
C ARG A 360 -11.60 4.40 30.40
N PRO A 361 -11.22 5.57 30.96
CA PRO A 361 -12.09 6.76 31.02
C PRO A 361 -12.56 7.26 29.65
N LEU A 362 -13.82 7.69 29.53
CA LEU A 362 -14.37 8.22 28.28
C LEU A 362 -13.87 9.63 27.93
N ASP A 363 -13.21 10.32 28.86
CA ASP A 363 -12.83 11.73 28.72
C ASP A 363 -12.06 12.05 27.43
N PRO A 364 -11.05 11.28 26.98
CA PRO A 364 -10.37 11.57 25.71
C PRO A 364 -11.31 11.61 24.50
N LEU A 365 -12.29 10.69 24.43
CA LEU A 365 -13.26 10.65 23.34
C LEU A 365 -14.28 11.80 23.46
N LEU A 366 -14.78 12.07 24.68
CA LEU A 366 -15.75 13.14 24.91
C LEU A 366 -15.13 14.52 24.69
N ASP A 367 -13.88 14.72 25.08
CA ASP A 367 -13.13 15.94 24.80
C ASP A 367 -12.87 16.11 23.30
N LEU A 368 -12.59 15.01 22.57
CA LEU A 368 -12.50 15.02 21.11
C LEU A 368 -13.83 15.42 20.46
N ILE A 369 -14.96 14.83 20.86
CA ILE A 369 -16.30 15.21 20.36
C ILE A 369 -16.59 16.69 20.60
N LYS A 370 -16.20 17.21 21.77
CA LYS A 370 -16.43 18.60 22.15
C LYS A 370 -15.60 19.59 21.34
N ARG A 371 -14.34 19.26 21.03
CA ARG A 371 -13.40 20.16 20.34
C ARG A 371 -13.36 20.00 18.82
N ALA A 372 -13.92 18.92 18.28
CA ALA A 372 -13.95 18.67 16.85
C ALA A 372 -14.82 19.73 16.13
N GLU A 373 -14.19 20.54 15.28
CA GLU A 373 -14.88 21.50 14.42
C GLU A 373 -15.51 20.83 13.20
N ASP A 374 -14.86 19.78 12.68
CA ASP A 374 -15.39 18.96 11.58
C ASP A 374 -16.57 18.10 12.06
N PRO A 375 -17.77 18.29 11.47
CA PRO A 375 -18.93 17.46 11.77
C PRO A 375 -18.69 15.97 11.50
N ALA A 376 -17.93 15.61 10.47
CA ALA A 376 -17.70 14.19 10.12
C ALA A 376 -16.93 13.46 11.22
N LEU A 377 -15.80 14.02 11.68
CA LEU A 377 -15.05 13.50 12.81
C LEU A 377 -15.91 13.37 14.08
N ARG A 378 -16.70 14.40 14.39
CA ARG A 378 -17.57 14.43 15.56
C ARG A 378 -18.66 13.35 15.51
N PHE A 379 -19.25 13.13 14.34
CA PHE A 379 -20.22 12.06 14.14
C PHE A 379 -19.57 10.69 14.28
N GLU A 380 -18.41 10.44 13.67
CA GLU A 380 -17.72 9.15 13.82
C GLU A 380 -17.35 8.84 15.28
N CYS A 381 -16.92 9.85 16.05
CA CYS A 381 -16.72 9.71 17.49
C CYS A 381 -18.02 9.34 18.24
N THR A 382 -19.14 9.95 17.85
CA THR A 382 -20.45 9.68 18.46
C THR A 382 -20.98 8.30 18.06
N ARG A 383 -20.72 7.84 16.84
CA ARG A 383 -21.07 6.48 16.37
C ARG A 383 -20.36 5.39 17.17
N LEU A 384 -19.11 5.63 17.59
CA LEU A 384 -18.44 4.72 18.51
C LEU A 384 -19.24 4.54 19.81
N LEU A 385 -19.79 5.61 20.38
CA LEU A 385 -20.66 5.53 21.57
C LEU A 385 -21.97 4.79 21.26
N VAL A 386 -22.58 5.02 20.09
CA VAL A 386 -23.76 4.27 19.64
C VAL A 386 -23.49 2.77 19.62
N ASN A 387 -22.35 2.35 19.05
CA ASN A 387 -21.98 0.95 18.94
C ASN A 387 -21.80 0.30 20.32
N VAL A 388 -21.12 0.99 21.25
CA VAL A 388 -21.00 0.55 22.65
C VAL A 388 -22.38 0.36 23.30
N ILE A 389 -23.24 1.39 23.24
CA ILE A 389 -24.57 1.37 23.86
C ILE A 389 -25.42 0.23 23.29
N LYS A 390 -25.45 0.10 21.96
CA LYS A 390 -26.20 -0.93 21.25
C LYS A 390 -25.74 -2.33 21.67
N SER A 391 -24.43 -2.56 21.68
CA SER A 391 -23.85 -3.85 22.00
C SER A 391 -24.16 -4.30 23.44
N LEU A 392 -23.96 -3.40 24.40
CA LEU A 392 -24.26 -3.67 25.81
C LEU A 392 -25.76 -3.92 26.03
N ALA A 393 -26.63 -3.07 25.47
CA ALA A 393 -28.07 -3.18 25.67
C ALA A 393 -28.64 -4.47 25.06
N LEU A 394 -28.18 -4.86 23.86
CA LEU A 394 -28.59 -6.13 23.22
C LEU A 394 -28.14 -7.34 24.03
N ALA A 395 -26.95 -7.27 24.64
CA ALA A 395 -26.44 -8.29 25.56
C ALA A 395 -27.02 -8.20 26.98
N LYS A 396 -27.95 -7.25 27.22
CA LYS A 396 -28.57 -6.96 28.53
C LYS A 396 -27.55 -6.67 29.64
N GLN A 397 -26.41 -6.08 29.27
CA GLN A 397 -25.40 -5.60 30.22
C GLN A 397 -25.77 -4.22 30.78
N SER A 398 -25.14 -3.85 31.89
CA SER A 398 -25.35 -2.52 32.47
C SER A 398 -24.83 -1.42 31.54
N LEU A 399 -25.61 -0.34 31.43
CA LEU A 399 -25.22 0.88 30.72
C LEU A 399 -24.54 1.91 31.63
N ASP A 400 -24.26 1.60 32.90
CA ASP A 400 -23.75 2.57 33.88
C ASP A 400 -22.51 3.32 33.41
N ALA A 401 -21.59 2.67 32.72
CA ALA A 401 -20.35 3.31 32.24
C ALA A 401 -20.57 4.35 31.12
N VAL A 402 -21.73 4.34 30.48
CA VAL A 402 -22.13 5.31 29.44
C VAL A 402 -23.25 6.24 29.91
N LYS A 403 -23.62 6.20 31.19
CA LYS A 403 -24.56 7.13 31.83
C LYS A 403 -23.91 8.49 32.12
N ASP A 404 -23.38 9.12 31.09
CA ASP A 404 -22.76 10.44 31.16
C ASP A 404 -23.64 11.44 30.38
N GLN A 405 -23.95 12.58 30.99
CA GLN A 405 -24.74 13.64 30.34
C GLN A 405 -24.11 14.08 29.01
N ARG A 406 -22.77 14.13 28.92
CA ARG A 406 -22.03 14.50 27.72
C ARG A 406 -22.27 13.51 26.58
N VAL A 407 -22.48 12.22 26.88
CA VAL A 407 -22.84 11.20 25.89
C VAL A 407 -24.23 11.48 25.32
N VAL A 408 -25.21 11.76 26.18
CA VAL A 408 -26.59 12.08 25.77
C VAL A 408 -26.63 13.34 24.92
N GLU A 409 -25.95 14.40 25.35
CA GLU A 409 -25.85 15.66 24.60
C GLU A 409 -25.21 15.46 23.22
N SER A 410 -24.20 14.59 23.13
CA SER A 410 -23.54 14.28 21.85
C SER A 410 -24.48 13.52 20.90
N LEU A 411 -25.26 12.57 21.42
CA LEU A 411 -26.27 11.84 20.64
C LEU A 411 -27.42 12.75 20.20
N ALA A 412 -27.93 13.60 21.09
CA ALA A 412 -28.98 14.57 20.76
C ALA A 412 -28.51 15.56 19.70
N ARG A 413 -27.24 16.02 19.80
CA ARG A 413 -26.63 16.88 18.78
C ARG A 413 -26.46 16.16 17.45
N MET A 414 -26.01 14.90 17.44
CA MET A 414 -25.93 14.10 16.21
C MET A 414 -27.29 13.92 15.54
N LEU A 415 -28.36 13.76 16.32
CA LEU A 415 -29.73 13.70 15.80
C LEU A 415 -30.15 15.01 15.12
N VAL A 416 -29.85 16.16 15.72
CA VAL A 416 -30.24 17.48 15.19
C VAL A 416 -29.35 17.91 14.02
N ASP A 417 -28.03 17.90 14.20
CA ASP A 417 -27.06 18.33 13.20
C ASP A 417 -26.98 17.36 12.02
N GLY A 418 -27.34 16.09 12.24
CA GLY A 418 -27.28 15.02 11.23
C GLY A 418 -28.46 14.99 10.26
N ALA A 419 -29.27 16.05 10.13
CA ALA A 419 -30.49 16.06 9.31
C ALA A 419 -30.30 15.62 7.85
N GLN A 420 -29.13 15.89 7.27
CA GLN A 420 -28.78 15.46 5.91
C GLN A 420 -28.30 14.00 5.82
N TYR A 421 -28.06 13.35 6.96
CA TYR A 421 -27.54 11.99 7.08
C TYR A 421 -28.54 11.12 7.86
N MET A 422 -29.62 10.71 7.22
CA MET A 422 -30.71 9.94 7.84
C MET A 422 -30.24 8.69 8.61
N ILE A 423 -29.17 8.04 8.17
CA ILE A 423 -28.58 6.87 8.85
C ILE A 423 -28.05 7.27 10.23
N LEU A 424 -27.32 8.38 10.33
CA LEU A 424 -26.77 8.89 11.60
C LEU A 424 -27.88 9.31 12.56
N GLN A 425 -28.95 9.91 12.05
CA GLN A 425 -30.12 10.24 12.87
C GLN A 425 -30.79 8.98 13.43
N SER A 426 -30.97 7.94 12.61
CA SER A 426 -31.53 6.67 13.05
C SER A 426 -30.64 5.99 14.11
N GLU A 427 -29.32 6.00 13.92
CA GLU A 427 -28.34 5.50 14.90
C GLU A 427 -28.43 6.25 16.24
N ALA A 428 -28.51 7.59 16.21
CA ALA A 428 -28.72 8.42 17.41
C ALA A 428 -30.03 8.06 18.13
N VAL A 429 -31.13 7.95 17.38
CA VAL A 429 -32.46 7.59 17.90
C VAL A 429 -32.42 6.23 18.61
N ILE A 430 -31.77 5.23 18.00
CA ILE A 430 -31.62 3.90 18.60
C ILE A 430 -30.87 4.02 19.93
N ALA A 431 -29.71 4.67 19.97
CA ALA A 431 -28.92 4.80 21.20
C ALA A 431 -29.68 5.54 22.31
N LEU A 432 -30.35 6.65 21.99
CA LEU A 432 -31.17 7.41 22.94
C LEU A 432 -32.35 6.59 23.47
N THR A 433 -32.95 5.74 22.62
CA THR A 433 -34.04 4.84 23.02
C THR A 433 -33.54 3.81 24.03
N LEU A 434 -32.38 3.21 23.75
CA LEU A 434 -31.76 2.21 24.63
C LEU A 434 -31.36 2.82 25.97
N LEU A 435 -30.78 4.03 25.99
CA LEU A 435 -30.47 4.75 27.22
C LEU A 435 -31.74 5.10 28.01
N SER A 436 -32.82 5.52 27.35
CA SER A 436 -34.08 5.83 28.02
C SER A 436 -34.75 4.58 28.62
N THR A 437 -34.65 3.45 27.91
CA THR A 437 -35.31 2.20 28.29
C THR A 437 -34.54 1.43 29.36
N PHE A 438 -33.21 1.35 29.22
CA PHE A 438 -32.35 0.49 30.04
C PHE A 438 -31.44 1.29 31.00
N GLY A 439 -31.34 2.61 30.86
CA GLY A 439 -30.49 3.47 31.69
C GLY A 439 -31.11 3.88 33.03
N GLY A 440 -32.39 3.60 33.27
CA GLY A 440 -33.11 4.00 34.49
C GLY A 440 -33.67 5.43 34.44
N GLY A 441 -34.40 5.81 35.49
CA GLY A 441 -35.21 7.05 35.50
C GLY A 441 -34.40 8.35 35.34
N GLU A 442 -33.23 8.45 35.97
CA GLU A 442 -32.35 9.62 35.85
C GLU A 442 -31.82 9.78 34.41
N MET A 443 -31.45 8.67 33.77
CA MET A 443 -30.99 8.68 32.39
C MET A 443 -32.11 9.03 31.42
N LYS A 444 -33.32 8.50 31.63
CA LYS A 444 -34.51 8.92 30.89
C LYS A 444 -34.74 10.43 30.99
N ASN A 445 -34.67 11.00 32.19
CA ASN A 445 -34.83 12.45 32.38
C ASN A 445 -33.73 13.24 31.65
N THR A 446 -32.48 12.76 31.69
CA THR A 446 -31.37 13.38 30.96
C THR A 446 -31.61 13.38 29.45
N VAL A 447 -32.13 12.28 28.89
CA VAL A 447 -32.53 12.19 27.48
C VAL A 447 -33.66 13.15 27.15
N VAL A 448 -34.71 13.21 27.98
CA VAL A 448 -35.84 14.14 27.81
C VAL A 448 -35.33 15.58 27.74
N THR A 449 -34.56 16.01 28.74
CA THR A 449 -34.03 17.37 28.81
C THR A 449 -33.11 17.70 27.64
N SER A 450 -32.26 16.76 27.22
CA SER A 450 -31.33 16.98 26.09
C SER A 450 -32.03 17.06 24.73
N LEU A 451 -33.23 16.50 24.60
CA LEU A 451 -34.01 16.56 23.36
C LEU A 451 -34.94 17.78 23.28
N GLU A 452 -35.14 18.54 24.36
CA GLU A 452 -36.07 19.67 24.37
C GLU A 452 -35.84 20.64 23.20
N GLY A 453 -36.93 21.16 22.63
CA GLY A 453 -36.88 22.03 21.45
C GLY A 453 -36.60 21.28 20.16
N SER A 454 -35.42 21.52 19.56
CA SER A 454 -35.07 21.01 18.22
C SER A 454 -34.93 19.49 18.16
N GLY A 455 -34.51 18.84 19.26
CA GLY A 455 -34.40 17.38 19.33
C GLY A 455 -35.75 16.68 19.17
N VAL A 456 -36.76 17.10 19.94
CA VAL A 456 -38.13 16.56 19.85
C VAL A 456 -38.71 16.78 18.45
N GLN A 457 -38.50 17.96 17.87
CA GLN A 457 -38.94 18.25 16.49
C GLN A 457 -38.27 17.32 15.47
N ALA A 458 -36.97 17.05 15.62
CA ALA A 458 -36.25 16.11 14.76
C ALA A 458 -36.81 14.69 14.88
N VAL A 459 -37.07 14.19 16.10
CA VAL A 459 -37.69 12.86 16.28
C VAL A 459 -39.09 12.80 15.69
N GLN A 460 -39.91 13.84 15.88
CA GLN A 460 -41.26 13.91 15.32
C GLN A 460 -41.23 13.87 13.79
N GLY A 461 -40.33 14.63 13.15
CA GLY A 461 -40.13 14.56 11.71
C GLY A 461 -39.71 13.18 11.21
N LEU A 462 -38.88 12.46 11.97
CA LEU A 462 -38.50 11.08 11.65
C LEU A 462 -39.65 10.08 11.83
N ALA A 463 -40.59 10.34 12.75
CA ALA A 463 -41.78 9.51 12.93
C ALA A 463 -42.76 9.61 11.74
N GLU A 464 -42.63 10.64 10.91
CA GLU A 464 -43.37 10.82 9.66
C GLU A 464 -42.60 10.32 8.44
N ASN A 465 -41.42 9.72 8.63
CA ASN A 465 -40.57 9.28 7.53
C ASN A 465 -41.21 8.13 6.72
N PRO A 466 -41.15 8.17 5.37
CA PRO A 466 -41.72 7.11 4.54
C PRO A 466 -41.00 5.76 4.69
N ARG A 467 -39.76 5.74 5.21
CA ARG A 467 -39.05 4.50 5.51
C ARG A 467 -39.52 3.97 6.86
N ARG A 468 -40.23 2.84 6.80
CA ARG A 468 -40.82 2.16 7.96
C ARG A 468 -39.86 1.97 9.13
N GLU A 469 -38.63 1.51 8.89
CA GLU A 469 -37.64 1.29 9.95
C GLU A 469 -37.30 2.57 10.72
N ILE A 470 -37.14 3.69 10.01
CA ILE A 470 -36.81 4.99 10.62
C ILE A 470 -38.00 5.51 11.44
N GLN A 471 -39.21 5.39 10.88
CA GLN A 471 -40.44 5.72 11.57
C GLN A 471 -40.62 4.90 12.85
N GLU A 472 -40.40 3.58 12.79
CA GLU A 472 -40.52 2.68 13.94
C GLU A 472 -39.50 3.03 15.03
N ASN A 473 -38.25 3.32 14.67
CA ASN A 473 -37.21 3.75 15.60
C ASN A 473 -37.58 5.08 16.29
N ALA A 474 -38.04 6.07 15.52
CA ALA A 474 -38.45 7.37 16.05
C ALA A 474 -39.65 7.24 17.00
N GLN A 475 -40.64 6.43 16.64
CA GLN A 475 -41.80 6.18 17.48
C GLN A 475 -41.42 5.44 18.78
N ALA A 476 -40.44 4.52 18.73
CA ALA A 476 -39.91 3.85 19.91
C ALA A 476 -39.28 4.85 20.88
N LEU A 477 -38.48 5.81 20.38
CA LEU A 477 -37.91 6.87 21.22
C LEU A 477 -38.99 7.74 21.84
N LEU A 478 -39.98 8.20 21.05
CA LEU A 478 -41.10 9.00 21.56
C LEU A 478 -41.87 8.27 22.67
N ASN A 479 -42.01 6.96 22.56
CA ASN A 479 -42.66 6.15 23.59
C ASN A 479 -41.78 5.98 24.83
N ALA A 480 -40.46 5.85 24.67
CA ALA A 480 -39.52 5.68 25.77
C ALA A 480 -39.36 6.95 26.64
N ILE A 481 -39.51 8.13 26.02
CA ILE A 481 -39.36 9.43 26.71
C ILE A 481 -40.66 9.98 27.30
N ARG A 482 -41.82 9.41 26.96
CA ARG A 482 -43.10 9.64 27.67
C ARG A 482 -43.08 8.93 29.01
#